data_AF-K0DJB2-F1
#
_entry.id   AF-K0DJB2-F1
#
_cell.length_a   1.000
_cell.length_b   1.000
_cell.length_c   1.000
_cell.angle_alpha   90.00
_cell.angle_beta   90.00
_cell.angle_gamma   90.00
#
_symmetry.space_group_name_H-M   'P 1'
#
loop_
_entity.id
_entity.type
_entity.pdbx_description
1 polymer ?
#
loop_
_entity_poly.entity_id
_entity_poly.type
_entity_poly.pdbx_seq_one_letter_code
_entity_poly.pdbx_strand_id
1 'polypeptide(L)'
;MYVLYDYRYVIACSRLPYAFRREFRRLARGRVTSTYDSRTRARDAVPAETQCRRVAEVLLGFEALRASGYALQTPWNFRAKHLQALINRWSTQPLTSEEAAERLGHWCEFFRWTRKPQLIVLINAPVTAAVSPVGSKRVQYSHASAYSRPDIPVLTSEKAMEALTEHRGNLLKAARALGTTTHAVCEALNEGRPAADQFPPGLTILT
;
A
#
# COMPACT_ATOMS: atom_id res chain seq x y z
N MET A 1 10.19 1.74 -20.24
CA MET A 1 8.77 1.69 -19.82
C MET A 1 8.60 2.66 -18.67
N TYR A 2 7.87 3.76 -18.89
CA TYR A 2 7.58 4.71 -17.82
C TYR A 2 6.59 4.10 -16.83
N VAL A 3 6.86 4.27 -15.54
CA VAL A 3 6.11 3.67 -14.44
C VAL A 3 5.68 4.77 -13.50
N LEU A 4 4.36 4.96 -13.37
CA LEU A 4 3.81 5.92 -12.43
C LEU A 4 3.37 5.23 -11.14
N TYR A 5 3.99 5.63 -10.03
CA TYR A 5 3.61 5.21 -8.70
C TYR A 5 2.47 6.07 -8.17
N ASP A 6 1.27 5.48 -8.08
CA ASP A 6 0.13 6.14 -7.46
C ASP A 6 -0.55 5.25 -6.42
N TYR A 7 -0.47 5.66 -5.16
CA TYR A 7 -1.08 4.90 -4.06
C TYR A 7 -2.61 4.78 -4.19
N ARG A 8 -3.27 5.71 -4.90
CA ARG A 8 -4.73 5.64 -5.15
C ARG A 8 -5.07 4.48 -6.08
N TYR A 9 -4.24 4.26 -7.09
CA TYR A 9 -4.30 3.12 -8.00
C TYR A 9 -4.01 1.82 -7.24
N VAL A 10 -2.99 1.77 -6.38
CA VAL A 10 -2.72 0.60 -5.51
C VAL A 10 -3.95 0.21 -4.67
N ILE A 11 -4.61 1.19 -4.04
CA ILE A 11 -5.85 0.94 -3.29
C ILE A 11 -6.94 0.38 -4.20
N ALA A 12 -7.07 0.89 -5.42
CA ALA A 12 -8.06 0.42 -6.39
C ALA A 12 -7.81 -1.03 -6.81
N CYS A 13 -6.55 -1.45 -6.96
CA CYS A 13 -6.18 -2.82 -7.33
C CYS A 13 -6.35 -3.86 -6.21
N SER A 14 -6.54 -3.43 -4.95
CA SER A 14 -6.76 -4.38 -3.85
C SER A 14 -8.07 -5.16 -4.00
N ARG A 15 -8.09 -6.40 -3.49
CA ARG A 15 -9.24 -7.31 -3.46
C ARG A 15 -10.24 -6.98 -2.35
N LEU A 16 -10.00 -5.89 -1.62
CA LEU A 16 -10.85 -5.45 -0.52
C LEU A 16 -12.19 -4.89 -1.04
N PRO A 17 -13.29 -5.03 -0.27
CA PRO A 17 -14.58 -4.47 -0.65
C PRO A 17 -14.49 -2.97 -0.95
N TYR A 18 -15.31 -2.49 -1.90
CA TYR A 18 -15.31 -1.08 -2.30
C TYR A 18 -15.44 -0.11 -1.11
N ALA A 19 -16.34 -0.42 -0.16
CA ALA A 19 -16.51 0.38 1.05
C ALA A 19 -15.22 0.47 1.87
N PHE A 20 -14.49 -0.63 2.01
CA PHE A 20 -13.20 -0.66 2.70
C PHE A 20 -12.17 0.21 1.95
N ARG A 21 -12.01 0.00 0.64
CA ARG A 21 -11.09 0.78 -0.21
C ARG A 21 -11.35 2.28 -0.11
N ARG A 22 -12.62 2.69 -0.07
CA ARG A 22 -13.03 4.09 0.10
C ARG A 22 -12.58 4.66 1.45
N GLU A 23 -12.83 3.96 2.55
CA GLU A 23 -12.39 4.43 3.88
C GLU A 23 -10.87 4.43 4.02
N PHE A 24 -10.19 3.44 3.44
CA PHE A 24 -8.72 3.41 3.39
C PHE A 24 -8.15 4.59 2.60
N ARG A 25 -8.77 4.93 1.46
CA ARG A 25 -8.36 6.11 0.68
C ARG A 25 -8.50 7.42 1.47
N ARG A 26 -9.57 7.57 2.24
CA ARG A 26 -9.75 8.73 3.15
C ARG A 26 -8.69 8.76 4.26
N LEU A 27 -8.31 7.60 4.77
CA LEU A 27 -7.24 7.48 5.76
C LEU A 27 -5.88 7.86 5.16
N ALA A 28 -5.54 7.34 3.97
CA ALA A 28 -4.24 7.59 3.34
C ALA A 28 -4.07 9.05 2.86
N ARG A 29 -5.16 9.72 2.47
CA ARG A 29 -5.14 11.10 1.95
C ARG A 29 -4.37 12.05 2.88
N GLY A 30 -3.28 12.62 2.37
CA GLY A 30 -2.41 13.57 3.06
C GLY A 30 -1.53 12.99 4.19
N ARG A 31 -1.72 11.71 4.55
CA ARG A 31 -0.90 11.01 5.55
C ARG A 31 0.20 10.17 4.91
N VAL A 32 -0.06 9.60 3.73
CA VAL A 32 0.91 8.75 3.04
C VAL A 32 2.09 9.57 2.48
N THR A 33 1.87 10.83 2.13
CA THR A 33 2.82 11.70 1.42
C THR A 33 3.95 12.24 2.29
N SER A 34 3.84 12.13 3.60
CA SER A 34 4.85 12.64 4.52
C SER A 34 4.94 11.81 5.79
N THR A 35 6.15 11.62 6.30
CA THR A 35 6.39 11.07 7.64
C THR A 35 6.65 12.20 8.63
N TYR A 36 6.33 11.97 9.89
CA TYR A 36 6.62 12.90 10.97
C TYR A 36 7.59 12.27 11.96
N ASP A 37 8.77 12.85 12.12
CA ASP A 37 9.73 12.46 13.15
C ASP A 37 9.47 13.32 14.40
N SER A 38 9.00 12.68 15.48
CA SER A 38 8.73 13.35 16.75
C SER A 38 9.98 13.88 17.45
N ARG A 39 11.15 13.29 17.19
CA ARG A 39 12.42 13.67 17.84
C ARG A 39 12.97 14.97 17.26
N THR A 40 12.89 15.11 15.94
CA THR A 40 13.38 16.30 15.21
C THR A 40 12.26 17.30 14.90
N ARG A 41 10.99 16.91 15.12
CA ARG A 41 9.78 17.62 14.67
C ARG A 41 9.73 17.87 13.15
N ALA A 42 10.55 17.14 12.39
CA ALA A 42 10.62 17.26 10.94
C ALA A 42 9.43 16.54 10.28
N ARG A 43 8.98 17.11 9.15
CA ARG A 43 8.04 16.47 8.24
C ARG A 43 8.73 16.27 6.90
N ASP A 44 9.06 15.02 6.61
CA ASP A 44 9.79 14.66 5.39
C ASP A 44 8.82 14.15 4.34
N ALA A 45 9.05 14.58 3.09
CA ALA A 45 8.30 14.06 1.95
C ALA A 45 8.68 12.60 1.71
N VAL A 46 7.67 11.76 1.48
CA VAL A 46 7.87 10.32 1.21
C VAL A 46 7.89 10.11 -0.31
N PRO A 47 8.90 9.44 -0.88
CA PRO A 47 8.92 9.10 -2.31
C PRO A 47 7.69 8.30 -2.74
N ALA A 48 7.17 8.54 -3.95
CA ALA A 48 5.92 7.93 -4.43
C ALA A 48 5.93 6.40 -4.41
N GLU A 49 7.07 5.78 -4.74
CA GLU A 49 7.26 4.33 -4.63
C GLU A 49 7.09 3.83 -3.19
N THR A 50 7.71 4.51 -2.22
CA THR A 50 7.59 4.19 -0.79
C THR A 50 6.16 4.38 -0.29
N GLN A 51 5.44 5.39 -0.80
CA GLN A 51 4.01 5.57 -0.52
C GLN A 51 3.21 4.34 -0.98
N CYS A 52 3.44 3.90 -2.21
CA CYS A 52 2.77 2.75 -2.81
C CYS A 52 3.10 1.44 -2.10
N ARG A 53 4.37 1.23 -1.76
CA ARG A 53 4.83 0.03 -1.02
C ARG A 53 4.17 -0.06 0.35
N ARG A 54 4.14 1.04 1.11
CA ARG A 54 3.47 1.09 2.42
C ARG A 54 1.98 0.75 2.29
N VAL A 55 1.31 1.31 1.28
CA VAL A 55 -0.11 1.07 1.04
C VAL A 55 -0.35 -0.39 0.63
N ALA A 56 0.46 -0.94 -0.27
CA ALA A 56 0.37 -2.35 -0.69
C ALA A 56 0.56 -3.31 0.50
N GLU A 57 1.59 -3.12 1.32
CA GLU A 57 1.86 -3.94 2.50
C GLU A 57 0.68 -3.97 3.47
N VAL A 58 0.11 -2.80 3.78
CA VAL A 58 -1.01 -2.70 4.71
C VAL A 58 -2.27 -3.33 4.12
N LEU A 59 -2.58 -3.09 2.83
CA LEU A 59 -3.74 -3.67 2.16
C LEU A 59 -3.64 -5.21 2.11
N LEU A 60 -2.46 -5.75 1.81
CA LEU A 60 -2.24 -7.20 1.81
C LEU A 60 -2.46 -7.82 3.19
N GLY A 61 -2.10 -7.14 4.28
CA GLY A 61 -2.44 -7.63 5.62
C GLY A 61 -3.94 -7.61 5.89
N PHE A 62 -4.67 -6.60 5.41
CA PHE A 62 -6.14 -6.60 5.50
C PHE A 62 -6.78 -7.73 4.67
N GLU A 63 -6.27 -7.99 3.46
CA GLU A 63 -6.72 -9.10 2.64
C GLU A 63 -6.44 -10.45 3.31
N ALA A 64 -5.27 -10.60 3.91
CA ALA A 64 -4.90 -11.77 4.69
C ALA A 64 -5.87 -12.03 5.84
N LEU A 65 -6.18 -10.98 6.61
CA LEU A 65 -7.12 -11.09 7.72
C LEU A 65 -8.51 -11.50 7.25
N ARG A 66 -8.96 -10.96 6.12
CA ARG A 66 -10.26 -11.36 5.54
C ARG A 66 -10.25 -12.80 5.05
N ALA A 67 -9.16 -13.25 4.42
CA ALA A 67 -8.97 -14.64 4.03
C ALA A 67 -8.96 -15.59 5.24
N SER A 68 -8.48 -15.12 6.40
CA SER A 68 -8.54 -15.85 7.68
C SER A 68 -9.89 -15.73 8.41
N GLY A 69 -10.93 -15.19 7.77
CA GLY A 69 -12.30 -15.12 8.32
C GLY A 69 -12.64 -13.86 9.11
N TYR A 70 -11.74 -12.87 9.20
CA TYR A 70 -12.06 -11.60 9.87
C TYR A 70 -12.90 -10.67 8.98
N ALA A 71 -14.09 -10.29 9.45
CA ALA A 71 -14.99 -9.37 8.76
C ALA A 71 -14.61 -7.89 8.96
N LEU A 72 -13.38 -7.50 8.58
CA LEU A 72 -12.95 -6.10 8.64
C LEU A 72 -13.65 -5.27 7.56
N GLN A 73 -14.55 -4.37 7.98
CA GLN A 73 -15.32 -3.48 7.10
C GLN A 73 -14.62 -2.14 6.83
N THR A 74 -13.80 -1.67 7.77
CA THR A 74 -13.06 -0.42 7.67
C THR A 74 -11.66 -0.58 8.28
N PRO A 75 -10.66 0.23 7.88
CA PRO A 75 -9.33 0.20 8.50
C PRO A 75 -9.37 0.54 10.00
N TRP A 76 -10.37 1.29 10.46
CA TRP A 76 -10.53 1.69 11.86
C TRP A 76 -10.88 0.53 12.80
N ASN A 77 -11.46 -0.54 12.26
CA ASN A 77 -11.84 -1.74 13.01
C ASN A 77 -10.65 -2.63 13.37
N PHE A 78 -9.43 -2.26 12.95
CA PHE A 78 -8.22 -2.97 13.32
C PHE A 78 -7.96 -2.90 14.83
N ARG A 79 -7.58 -4.03 15.43
CA ARG A 79 -7.47 -4.26 16.90
C ARG A 79 -6.34 -5.23 17.19
N ALA A 80 -5.95 -5.37 18.45
CA ALA A 80 -4.84 -6.23 18.89
C ALA A 80 -4.97 -7.69 18.42
N LYS A 81 -6.19 -8.27 18.43
CA LYS A 81 -6.42 -9.64 17.91
C LYS A 81 -6.05 -9.80 16.43
N HIS A 82 -6.29 -8.76 15.61
CA HIS A 82 -5.95 -8.77 14.19
C HIS A 82 -4.43 -8.66 14.01
N LEU A 83 -3.79 -7.81 14.81
CA LEU A 83 -2.32 -7.74 14.84
C LEU A 83 -1.70 -9.07 15.23
N GLN A 84 -2.22 -9.74 16.26
CA GLN A 84 -1.71 -11.03 16.70
C GLN A 84 -1.84 -12.09 15.60
N ALA A 85 -2.97 -12.12 14.90
CA ALA A 85 -3.16 -13.02 13.76
C ALA A 85 -2.13 -12.75 12.64
N LEU A 86 -1.83 -11.48 12.35
CA LEU A 86 -0.78 -11.12 11.40
C LEU A 86 0.62 -11.52 11.89
N ILE A 87 0.96 -11.26 13.15
CA ILE A 87 2.25 -11.66 13.75
C ILE A 87 2.43 -13.17 13.68
N ASN A 88 1.40 -13.95 14.01
CA ASN A 88 1.43 -15.41 13.94
C ASN A 88 1.61 -15.90 12.50
N ARG A 89 1.03 -15.21 11.51
CA ARG A 89 1.24 -15.52 10.10
C ARG A 89 2.65 -15.17 9.64
N TRP A 90 3.20 -14.07 10.13
CA TRP A 90 4.52 -13.59 9.75
C TRP A 90 5.64 -14.40 10.39
N SER A 91 5.44 -14.96 11.58
CA SER A 91 6.45 -15.79 12.26
C SER A 91 6.77 -17.09 11.52
N THR A 92 5.87 -17.54 10.64
CA THR A 92 6.09 -18.71 9.78
C THR A 92 6.72 -18.36 8.43
N GLN A 93 6.96 -17.08 8.14
CA GLN A 93 7.58 -16.61 6.90
C GLN A 93 9.07 -16.36 7.12
N PRO A 94 9.96 -16.95 6.31
CA PRO A 94 11.37 -16.56 6.33
C PRO A 94 11.49 -15.13 5.79
N LEU A 95 12.06 -14.25 6.60
CA LEU A 95 12.30 -12.83 6.30
C LEU A 95 13.76 -12.51 6.63
N THR A 96 14.38 -11.68 5.81
CA THR A 96 15.61 -10.99 6.21
C THR A 96 15.32 -9.96 7.29
N SER A 97 16.33 -9.55 8.05
CA SER A 97 16.21 -8.50 9.07
C SER A 97 15.70 -7.19 8.46
N GLU A 98 16.15 -6.87 7.24
CA GLU A 98 15.75 -5.66 6.51
C GLU A 98 14.26 -5.69 6.12
N GLU A 99 13.78 -6.80 5.54
CA GLU A 99 12.37 -6.93 5.16
C GLU A 99 11.43 -6.91 6.37
N ALA A 100 11.86 -7.52 7.49
CA ALA A 100 11.13 -7.44 8.74
C ALA A 100 11.04 -5.99 9.24
N ALA A 101 12.14 -5.25 9.24
CA ALA A 101 12.17 -3.85 9.65
C ALA A 101 11.31 -2.95 8.74
N GLU A 102 11.36 -3.16 7.41
CA GLU A 102 10.56 -2.43 6.44
C GLU A 102 9.06 -2.64 6.69
N ARG A 103 8.62 -3.90 6.84
CA ARG A 103 7.24 -4.25 7.18
C ARG A 103 6.81 -3.57 8.48
N LEU A 104 7.62 -3.70 9.53
CA LEU A 104 7.33 -3.09 10.83
C LEU A 104 7.17 -1.57 10.70
N GLY A 105 8.04 -0.90 9.94
CA GLY A 105 7.95 0.52 9.66
C GLY A 105 6.64 0.91 8.98
N HIS A 106 6.19 0.15 7.98
CA HIS A 106 4.92 0.36 7.31
C HIS A 106 3.70 0.22 8.24
N TRP A 107 3.67 -0.83 9.07
CA TRP A 107 2.59 -1.06 10.03
C TRP A 107 2.57 -0.05 11.18
N CYS A 108 3.75 0.34 11.69
CA CYS A 108 3.85 1.40 12.71
C CYS A 108 3.26 2.71 12.19
N GLU A 109 3.55 3.08 10.94
CA GLU A 109 3.03 4.28 10.34
C GLU A 109 1.50 4.22 10.16
N PHE A 110 0.97 3.07 9.75
CA PHE A 110 -0.48 2.84 9.73
C PHE A 110 -1.12 2.98 11.13
N PHE A 111 -0.47 2.48 12.19
CA PHE A 111 -0.97 2.63 13.56
C PHE A 111 -0.93 4.08 14.05
N ARG A 112 0.03 4.89 13.58
CA ARG A 112 0.02 6.34 13.81
C ARG A 112 -1.16 7.00 13.11
N TRP A 113 -1.42 6.66 11.85
CA TRP A 113 -2.57 7.20 11.11
C TRP A 113 -3.89 6.86 11.79
N THR A 114 -3.97 5.67 12.39
CA THR A 114 -5.17 5.20 13.07
C THR A 114 -5.28 5.61 14.55
N ARG A 115 -4.28 6.33 15.08
CA ARG A 115 -4.15 6.74 16.49
C ARG A 115 -4.23 5.56 17.47
N LYS A 116 -3.51 4.47 17.17
CA LYS A 116 -3.45 3.26 17.99
C LYS A 116 -2.03 2.97 18.48
N PRO A 117 -1.43 3.83 19.34
CA PRO A 117 -0.04 3.67 19.79
C PRO A 117 0.21 2.36 20.55
N GLN A 118 -0.80 1.80 21.22
CA GLN A 118 -0.70 0.50 21.88
C GLN A 118 -0.36 -0.64 20.91
N LEU A 119 -0.76 -0.55 19.63
CA LEU A 119 -0.42 -1.54 18.63
C LEU A 119 1.03 -1.43 18.15
N ILE A 120 1.62 -0.23 18.24
CA ILE A 120 3.04 0.01 17.96
C ILE A 120 3.90 -0.69 19.02
N VAL A 121 3.50 -0.61 20.29
CA VAL A 121 4.20 -1.31 21.37
C VAL A 121 4.13 -2.82 21.15
N LEU A 122 2.95 -3.35 20.84
CA LEU A 122 2.74 -4.79 20.62
C LEU A 122 3.53 -5.34 19.43
N ILE A 123 3.58 -4.62 18.30
CA ILE A 123 4.29 -5.12 17.11
C ILE A 123 5.82 -5.09 17.30
N ASN A 124 6.34 -4.19 18.14
CA ASN A 124 7.77 -4.08 18.45
C ASN A 124 8.24 -5.01 19.59
N ALA A 125 7.33 -5.48 20.45
CA ALA A 125 7.65 -6.38 21.56
C ALA A 125 8.43 -7.67 21.15
N PRO A 126 8.06 -8.41 20.09
CA PRO A 126 8.82 -9.59 19.67
C PRO A 126 10.22 -9.24 19.14
N VAL A 127 10.43 -8.03 18.59
CA VAL A 127 11.74 -7.55 18.13
C VAL A 127 12.65 -7.27 19.32
N THR A 128 12.12 -6.68 20.41
CA THR A 128 12.90 -6.46 21.64
C THR A 128 13.28 -7.76 22.36
N ALA A 129 12.46 -8.81 22.28
CA ALA A 129 12.79 -10.11 22.86
C ALA A 129 13.88 -10.86 22.06
N ALA A 130 13.93 -10.69 20.73
CA ALA A 130 14.94 -11.29 19.87
C ALA A 130 16.33 -10.61 19.96
N VAL A 131 16.41 -9.41 20.53
CA VAL A 131 17.68 -8.69 20.80
C VAL A 131 18.28 -9.12 22.15
N SER A 132 17.59 -9.96 22.93
CA SER A 132 18.18 -10.70 24.06
C SER A 132 18.48 -12.15 23.63
N PRO A 133 19.75 -12.61 23.67
CA PRO A 133 20.11 -13.92 23.16
C PRO A 133 19.82 -14.98 24.23
N VAL A 134 18.60 -15.51 24.26
CA VAL A 134 18.35 -16.81 24.90
C VAL A 134 17.47 -17.64 23.99
N GLY A 135 18.03 -18.76 23.54
CA GLY A 135 17.52 -19.59 22.47
C GLY A 135 16.10 -20.12 22.72
N SER A 136 15.32 -20.17 21.65
CA SER A 136 14.13 -21.01 21.59
C SER A 136 14.10 -21.75 20.26
N LYS A 137 13.94 -23.07 20.38
CA LYS A 137 13.98 -24.08 19.32
C LYS A 137 13.03 -23.69 18.18
N ARG A 138 13.58 -23.59 16.96
CA ARG A 138 12.79 -23.48 15.72
C ARG A 138 12.03 -24.78 15.51
N VAL A 139 10.71 -24.75 15.72
CA VAL A 139 9.82 -25.78 15.20
C VAL A 139 9.70 -25.55 13.69
N GLN A 140 10.23 -26.48 12.90
CA GLN A 140 10.12 -26.46 11.45
C GLN A 140 8.71 -26.91 11.04
N TYR A 141 7.90 -25.97 10.55
CA TYR A 141 6.65 -26.31 9.86
C TYR A 141 6.91 -26.28 8.35
N SER A 142 6.80 -27.45 7.73
CA SER A 142 6.99 -27.68 6.30
C SER A 142 5.78 -27.19 5.51
N HIS A 143 5.69 -25.89 5.26
CA HIS A 143 5.05 -25.24 4.10
C HIS A 143 5.31 -23.72 4.22
N ALA A 144 6.58 -23.33 4.32
CA ALA A 144 6.99 -21.94 4.37
C ALA A 144 6.98 -21.36 2.95
N SER A 145 5.89 -20.71 2.54
CA SER A 145 5.97 -19.79 1.39
C SER A 145 6.93 -18.67 1.78
N ALA A 146 8.03 -18.51 1.04
CA ALA A 146 8.93 -17.38 1.20
C ALA A 146 8.10 -16.08 1.15
N TYR A 147 8.35 -15.14 2.06
CA TYR A 147 7.76 -13.83 1.90
C TYR A 147 8.36 -13.18 0.65
N SER A 148 7.50 -12.70 -0.24
CA SER A 148 7.89 -11.79 -1.30
C SER A 148 7.41 -10.40 -0.92
N ARG A 149 8.26 -9.38 -1.12
CA ARG A 149 7.83 -7.98 -1.03
C ARG A 149 6.52 -7.82 -1.82
N PRO A 150 5.54 -7.04 -1.33
CA PRO A 150 4.31 -6.79 -2.05
C PRO A 150 4.62 -6.32 -3.47
N ASP A 151 4.07 -7.01 -4.47
CA ASP A 151 4.05 -6.48 -5.83
C ASP A 151 3.27 -5.17 -5.80
N ILE A 152 3.92 -4.09 -6.21
CA ILE A 152 3.30 -2.77 -6.22
C ILE A 152 2.54 -2.65 -7.55
N PRO A 153 1.19 -2.52 -7.53
CA PRO A 153 0.45 -2.20 -8.75
C PRO A 153 0.90 -0.84 -9.26
N VAL A 154 1.48 -0.83 -10.47
CA VAL A 154 1.93 0.39 -11.13
C VAL A 154 1.00 0.79 -12.27
N LEU A 155 0.84 2.10 -12.44
CA LEU A 155 0.09 2.67 -13.55
C LEU A 155 1.05 2.90 -14.72
N THR A 156 0.74 2.26 -15.86
CA THR A 156 1.54 2.29 -17.08
C THR A 156 0.77 3.03 -18.18
N SER A 157 1.47 3.52 -19.20
CA SER A 157 0.83 4.15 -20.37
C SER A 157 -0.20 3.22 -21.02
N GLU A 158 0.12 1.93 -21.15
CA GLU A 158 -0.78 0.90 -21.69
C GLU A 158 -2.11 0.82 -20.92
N LYS A 159 -2.06 0.70 -19.59
CA LYS A 159 -3.26 0.64 -18.75
C LYS A 159 -4.07 1.93 -18.80
N ALA A 160 -3.38 3.08 -18.88
CA ALA A 160 -4.02 4.37 -19.01
C ALA A 160 -4.73 4.49 -20.37
N MET A 161 -4.12 3.99 -21.44
CA MET A 161 -4.68 3.97 -22.79
C MET A 161 -5.87 3.02 -22.88
N GLU A 162 -5.76 1.81 -22.33
CA GLU A 162 -6.85 0.84 -22.26
C GLU A 162 -8.10 1.41 -21.58
N ALA A 163 -7.93 2.05 -20.42
CA ALA A 163 -9.05 2.69 -19.73
C ALA A 163 -9.64 3.88 -20.51
N LEU A 164 -8.81 4.63 -21.24
CA LEU A 164 -9.29 5.71 -22.10
C LEU A 164 -10.09 5.20 -23.30
N THR A 165 -9.63 4.14 -23.96
CA THR A 165 -10.32 3.56 -25.11
C THR A 165 -11.65 2.94 -24.70
N GLU A 166 -11.68 2.19 -23.58
CA GLU A 166 -12.91 1.63 -23.01
C GLU A 166 -13.96 2.71 -22.74
N HIS A 167 -13.52 3.89 -22.28
CA HIS A 167 -14.39 5.02 -21.99
C HIS A 167 -14.47 6.07 -23.10
N ARG A 168 -14.13 5.70 -24.35
CA ARG A 168 -14.28 6.54 -25.56
C ARG A 168 -13.61 7.92 -25.43
N GLY A 169 -12.40 7.96 -24.88
CA GLY A 169 -11.63 9.19 -24.70
C GLY A 169 -12.08 10.06 -23.52
N ASN A 170 -13.05 9.62 -22.70
CA ASN A 170 -13.47 10.37 -21.52
C ASN A 170 -12.49 10.16 -20.36
N LEU A 171 -11.61 11.14 -20.15
CA LEU A 171 -10.55 11.11 -19.15
C LEU A 171 -11.07 10.96 -17.72
N LEU A 172 -12.19 11.61 -17.38
CA LEU A 172 -12.79 11.53 -16.05
C LEU A 172 -13.31 10.12 -15.76
N LYS A 173 -13.95 9.47 -16.74
CA LYS A 173 -14.43 8.08 -16.60
C LYS A 173 -13.26 7.11 -16.50
N ALA A 174 -12.23 7.26 -17.33
CA ALA A 174 -11.00 6.46 -17.26
C ALA A 174 -10.31 6.57 -15.89
N ALA A 175 -10.11 7.80 -15.38
CA ALA A 175 -9.53 8.01 -14.06
C ALA A 175 -10.37 7.37 -12.94
N ARG A 176 -11.70 7.47 -13.03
CA ARG A 176 -12.63 6.84 -12.06
C ARG A 176 -12.55 5.32 -12.10
N ALA A 177 -12.50 4.72 -13.29
CA ALA A 177 -12.39 3.26 -13.47
C ALA A 177 -11.07 2.71 -12.91
N LEU A 178 -9.96 3.38 -13.22
CA LEU A 178 -8.64 3.09 -12.64
C LEU A 178 -8.56 3.44 -11.14
N GLY A 179 -9.53 4.20 -10.62
CA GLY A 179 -9.54 4.65 -9.23
C GLY A 179 -8.42 5.63 -8.90
N THR A 180 -7.92 6.38 -9.88
CA THR A 180 -6.87 7.39 -9.77
C THR A 180 -7.43 8.79 -10.10
N THR A 181 -6.56 9.76 -10.39
CA THR A 181 -6.90 11.11 -10.85
C THR A 181 -6.59 11.28 -12.33
N THR A 182 -7.32 12.19 -12.97
CA THR A 182 -7.08 12.59 -14.37
C THR A 182 -5.63 13.01 -14.61
N HIS A 183 -5.01 13.74 -13.69
CA HIS A 183 -3.59 14.09 -13.75
C HIS A 183 -2.68 12.87 -13.88
N ALA A 184 -2.88 11.85 -13.05
CA ALA A 184 -2.05 10.64 -13.07
C ALA A 184 -2.26 9.83 -14.35
N VAL A 185 -3.48 9.82 -14.90
CA VAL A 185 -3.75 9.21 -16.22
C VAL A 185 -2.98 9.95 -17.31
N CYS A 186 -3.04 11.28 -17.35
CA CYS A 186 -2.27 12.08 -18.31
C CYS A 186 -0.76 11.89 -18.15
N GLU A 187 -0.25 11.90 -16.93
CA GLU A 187 1.17 11.72 -16.63
C GLU A 187 1.67 10.34 -17.07
N ALA A 188 0.86 9.28 -16.86
CA ALA A 188 1.17 7.94 -17.35
C ALA A 188 1.19 7.87 -18.88
N LEU A 189 0.26 8.54 -19.57
CA LEU A 189 0.17 8.58 -21.04
C LEU A 189 1.32 9.35 -21.66
N ASN A 190 1.72 10.46 -21.03
CA ASN A 190 2.81 11.30 -21.51
C ASN A 190 4.19 10.72 -21.16
N GLU A 191 4.25 9.56 -20.48
CA GLU A 191 5.50 8.95 -20.02
C GLU A 191 6.37 9.91 -19.18
N GLY A 192 5.73 10.81 -18.41
CA GLY A 192 6.42 11.85 -17.64
C GLY A 192 6.97 13.02 -18.47
N ARG A 193 6.67 13.11 -19.77
CA ARG A 193 7.00 14.27 -20.60
C ARG A 193 6.03 15.43 -20.32
N PRO A 194 6.51 16.68 -20.35
CA PRO A 194 5.64 17.85 -20.19
C PRO A 194 4.58 17.90 -21.29
N ALA A 195 3.35 18.29 -20.94
CA ALA A 195 2.18 18.29 -21.84
C ALA A 195 2.32 19.15 -23.11
N ALA A 196 3.40 19.93 -23.25
CA ALA A 196 3.75 20.63 -24.48
C ALA A 196 4.14 19.65 -25.61
N ASP A 197 4.59 18.44 -25.26
CA ASP A 197 4.98 17.40 -26.21
C ASP A 197 3.99 16.22 -26.17
N GLN A 198 3.02 16.29 -27.09
CA GLN A 198 2.36 15.15 -27.74
C GLN A 198 1.30 14.34 -26.95
N PHE A 199 0.04 14.59 -27.29
CA PHE A 199 -0.94 13.50 -27.40
C PHE A 199 -0.80 12.86 -28.80
N PRO A 200 -0.92 11.53 -28.96
CA PRO A 200 -0.84 10.89 -30.27
C PRO A 200 -1.92 11.45 -31.21
N PRO A 201 -1.61 11.63 -32.52
CA PRO A 201 -2.56 12.17 -33.48
C PRO A 201 -3.80 11.27 -33.56
N GLY A 202 -4.98 11.83 -33.28
CA GLY A 202 -6.28 11.14 -33.39
C GLY A 202 -7.07 10.96 -32.09
N LEU A 203 -6.51 11.26 -30.91
CA LEU A 203 -7.23 11.20 -29.64
C LEU A 203 -7.80 12.57 -29.24
N THR A 204 -9.11 12.75 -29.43
CA THR A 204 -9.83 13.91 -28.87
C THR A 204 -10.18 13.63 -27.41
N ILE A 205 -9.46 14.27 -26.49
CA ILE A 205 -9.81 14.24 -25.06
C ILE A 205 -11.03 15.12 -24.86
N LEU A 206 -12.15 14.51 -24.45
CA LEU A 206 -13.33 15.22 -24.00
C LEU A 206 -13.13 15.58 -22.53
N THR A 207 -12.87 16.86 -22.27
CA THR A 207 -12.68 17.44 -20.92
C THR A 207 -13.99 17.54 -20.15
#